data_AF-A0A524JC17-F1
#
_entry.id   AF-A0A524JC17-F1
#
_cell.length_a   1.000
_cell.length_b   1.000
_cell.length_c   1.000
_cell.angle_alpha   90.00
_cell.angle_beta   90.00
_cell.angle_gamma   90.00
#
_symmetry.space_group_name_H-M   'P 1'
#
loop_
_entity.id
_entity.type
_entity.pdbx_description
1 polymer ?
#
loop_
_entity_poly.entity_id
_entity_poly.type
_entity_poly.pdbx_seq_one_letter_code
_entity_poly.pdbx_strand_id
1 'polypeptide(L)'
;MSALPGDGAIAFKGAPLDYNVRYNDRKNKITIQFDAMGKSEKHQVTLEINANGFTDVIVRSMNRTTISYYGKIKMYQGGRN
;
A
#
# COMPACT_ATOMS: atom_id res chain seq x y z
N MET A 1 -1.65 -31.59 -13.18
CA MET A 1 -2.10 -31.15 -11.85
C MET A 1 -2.30 -29.65 -11.89
N SER A 2 -3.56 -29.21 -11.94
CA SER A 2 -3.93 -27.80 -12.05
C SER A 2 -3.98 -27.20 -10.64
N ALA A 3 -3.11 -26.23 -10.34
CA ALA A 3 -3.21 -25.46 -9.10
C ALA A 3 -4.45 -24.55 -9.20
N LEU A 4 -5.39 -24.72 -8.28
CA LEU A 4 -6.47 -23.75 -8.08
C LEU A 4 -5.84 -22.41 -7.62
N PRO A 5 -6.12 -21.26 -8.27
CA PRO A 5 -5.63 -19.97 -7.83
C PRO A 5 -6.50 -19.45 -6.66
N GLY A 6 -6.41 -20.11 -5.50
CA GLY A 6 -7.06 -19.67 -4.27
C GLY A 6 -6.05 -19.02 -3.34
N ASP A 7 -6.30 -17.78 -2.91
CA ASP A 7 -5.56 -17.04 -1.87
C ASP A 7 -4.20 -16.39 -2.23
N GLY A 8 -3.98 -15.98 -3.48
CA GLY A 8 -2.79 -15.19 -3.87
C GLY A 8 -2.87 -13.68 -3.57
N ALA A 9 -4.08 -13.15 -3.29
CA ALA A 9 -4.30 -11.72 -3.11
C ALA A 9 -4.34 -11.32 -1.63
N ILE A 10 -3.64 -10.23 -1.29
CA ILE A 10 -3.70 -9.64 0.05
C ILE A 10 -4.88 -8.66 0.07
N ALA A 11 -5.83 -8.90 0.96
CA ALA A 11 -6.95 -8.01 1.22
C ALA A 11 -6.91 -7.54 2.67
N PHE A 12 -6.94 -6.23 2.86
CA PHE A 12 -7.04 -5.60 4.17
C PHE A 12 -8.50 -5.24 4.44
N LYS A 13 -9.00 -5.59 5.62
CA LYS A 13 -10.32 -5.17 6.09
C LYS A 13 -10.13 -4.33 7.35
N GLY A 14 -10.74 -3.15 7.38
CA GLY A 14 -10.66 -2.24 8.52
C GLY A 14 -9.82 -0.99 8.26
N ALA A 15 -9.66 -0.18 9.30
CA ALA A 15 -8.91 1.07 9.24
C ALA A 15 -7.38 0.82 9.33
N PRO A 16 -6.57 1.69 8.69
CA PRO A 16 -5.13 1.67 8.87
C PRO A 16 -4.75 2.01 10.32
N LEU A 17 -3.73 1.33 10.83
CA LEU A 17 -3.09 1.55 12.12
C LEU A 17 -1.81 2.37 11.92
N ASP A 18 -1.38 3.11 12.94
CA ASP A 18 -0.09 3.81 12.97
C ASP A 18 0.17 4.70 11.73
N TYR A 19 -0.88 5.38 11.26
CA TYR A 19 -0.84 6.24 10.08
C TYR A 19 0.09 7.45 10.28
N ASN A 20 1.08 7.58 9.41
CA ASN A 20 2.05 8.66 9.42
C ASN A 20 2.28 9.21 8.01
N VAL A 21 2.35 10.53 7.90
CA VAL A 21 2.65 11.22 6.65
C VAL A 21 3.89 12.09 6.86
N ARG A 22 4.86 11.93 5.96
CA ARG A 22 6.08 12.72 5.94
C ARG A 22 6.19 13.46 4.63
N TYR A 23 6.49 14.74 4.72
CA TYR A 23 6.75 15.62 3.59
C TYR A 23 8.24 15.89 3.51
N ASN A 24 8.82 15.65 2.35
CA ASN A 24 10.20 16.01 2.05
C ASN A 24 10.19 17.10 0.98
N ASP A 25 10.13 18.36 1.43
CA ASP A 25 10.03 19.53 0.56
C ASP A 25 11.25 19.66 -0.36
N ARG A 26 12.43 19.25 0.10
CA ARG A 26 13.66 19.26 -0.73
C ARG A 26 13.55 18.35 -1.94
N LYS A 27 12.81 17.24 -1.82
CA LYS A 27 12.61 16.26 -2.89
C LYS A 27 11.21 16.32 -3.51
N ASN A 28 10.35 17.26 -3.05
CA ASN A 28 8.94 17.32 -3.40
C ASN A 28 8.26 15.94 -3.35
N LYS A 29 8.51 15.21 -2.26
CA LYS A 29 8.07 13.81 -2.09
C LYS A 29 7.24 13.67 -0.83
N ILE A 30 6.13 12.95 -0.94
CA ILE A 30 5.25 12.59 0.17
C ILE A 30 5.45 11.11 0.44
N THR A 31 5.78 10.77 1.68
CA THR A 31 5.82 9.38 2.14
C THR A 31 4.68 9.16 3.11
N ILE A 32 3.77 8.25 2.76
CA ILE A 32 2.68 7.81 3.63
C ILE A 32 3.04 6.40 4.11
N GLN A 33 3.03 6.20 5.42
CA GLN A 33 3.27 4.89 6.01
C GLN A 33 2.14 4.56 6.95
N PHE A 34 1.62 3.35 6.86
CA PHE A 34 0.64 2.83 7.80
C PHE A 34 0.75 1.32 7.87
N ASP A 35 0.21 0.76 8.93
CA ASP A 35 0.08 -0.67 9.06
C ASP A 35 -1.36 -1.10 8.81
N ALA A 36 -1.53 -2.25 8.17
CA ALA A 36 -2.82 -2.81 7.82
C ALA A 36 -2.92 -4.25 8.35
N MET A 37 -4.04 -4.57 9.00
CA MET A 37 -4.31 -5.93 9.46
C MET A 37 -4.91 -6.74 8.29
N GLY A 38 -4.17 -7.76 7.86
CA GLY A 38 -4.69 -8.79 6.96
C GLY A 38 -5.48 -9.85 7.75
N LYS A 39 -5.89 -10.94 7.07
CA LYS A 39 -6.64 -12.03 7.74
C LYS A 39 -5.89 -12.67 8.92
N SER A 40 -4.56 -12.73 8.84
CA SER A 40 -3.74 -13.48 9.81
C SER A 40 -2.47 -12.77 10.23
N GLU A 41 -2.13 -11.62 9.64
CA GLU A 41 -0.90 -10.90 9.95
C GLU A 41 -0.99 -9.39 9.67
N LYS A 42 -0.15 -8.64 10.39
CA LYS A 42 0.04 -7.20 10.19
C LYS A 42 1.01 -6.98 9.03
N HIS A 43 0.62 -6.08 8.12
CA HIS A 43 1.43 -5.66 6.98
C HIS A 43 1.76 -4.19 7.13
N GLN A 44 2.99 -3.82 6.80
CA GLN A 44 3.39 -2.41 6.72
C GLN A 44 3.31 -1.96 5.28
N VAL A 45 2.55 -0.90 5.03
CA VAL A 45 2.37 -0.30 3.72
C VAL A 45 3.08 1.05 3.71
N THR A 46 3.97 1.22 2.74
CA THR A 46 4.66 2.49 2.50
C THR A 46 4.35 2.94 1.08
N LEU A 47 3.78 4.14 0.96
CA LEU A 47 3.55 4.82 -0.31
C LEU A 47 4.53 5.97 -0.42
N GLU A 48 5.21 6.04 -1.55
CA GLU A 48 6.15 7.11 -1.87
C GLU A 48 5.67 7.83 -3.12
N ILE A 49 5.07 9.01 -2.93
CA ILE A 49 4.47 9.80 -4.00
C ILE A 49 5.48 10.88 -4.39
N ASN A 50 5.97 10.79 -5.62
CA ASN A 50 6.87 11.79 -6.21
C ASN A 50 6.08 12.97 -6.77
N ALA A 51 6.75 14.11 -6.99
CA ALA A 51 6.14 15.36 -7.44
C ALA A 51 5.31 15.25 -8.73
N ASN A 52 5.67 14.32 -9.61
CA ASN A 52 4.98 14.05 -10.88
C ASN A 52 3.77 13.09 -10.74
N GLY A 53 3.44 12.70 -9.50
CA GLY A 53 2.36 11.77 -9.16
C GLY A 53 2.69 10.30 -9.36
N PHE A 54 3.89 9.96 -9.86
CA PHE A 54 4.35 8.57 -9.85
C PHE A 54 4.59 8.14 -8.42
N THR A 55 4.08 6.95 -8.11
CA THR A 55 3.97 6.43 -6.75
C THR A 55 4.48 5.02 -6.71
N ASP A 56 5.40 4.77 -5.79
CA ASP A 56 5.82 3.44 -5.38
C ASP A 56 5.00 3.03 -4.16
N VAL A 57 4.44 1.83 -4.18
CA VAL A 57 3.73 1.23 -3.05
C VAL A 57 4.45 -0.05 -2.66
N ILE A 58 4.97 -0.08 -1.45
CA ILE A 58 5.70 -1.21 -0.90
C ILE A 58 4.85 -1.80 0.22
N VAL A 59 4.49 -3.07 0.08
CA VAL A 59 3.77 -3.85 1.08
C VAL A 59 4.73 -4.86 1.68
N ARG A 60 5.09 -4.66 2.93
CA ARG A 60 5.94 -5.56 3.71
C ARG A 60 5.07 -6.43 4.60
N SER A 61 5.24 -7.74 4.47
CA SER A 61 4.72 -8.73 5.40
C SER A 61 5.85 -9.18 6.33
N MET A 62 5.51 -9.56 7.56
CA MET A 62 6.50 -10.15 8.48
C MET A 62 6.82 -11.61 8.10
N ASN A 63 5.89 -12.31 7.44
CA ASN A 63 6.02 -13.74 7.15
C ASN A 63 6.16 -14.05 5.65
N ARG A 64 6.17 -13.03 4.78
CA ARG A 64 6.20 -13.20 3.32
C ARG A 64 7.14 -12.20 2.64
N THR A 65 7.49 -12.48 1.39
CA THR A 65 8.27 -11.59 0.53
C THR A 65 7.59 -10.24 0.38
N THR A 66 8.39 -9.17 0.36
CA THR A 66 7.90 -7.82 0.09
C THR A 66 7.32 -7.74 -1.32
N ILE A 67 6.16 -7.09 -1.44
CA ILE A 67 5.52 -6.82 -2.74
C ILE A 67 5.63 -5.34 -3.02
N SER A 68 6.03 -5.00 -4.25
CA SER A 68 6.12 -3.61 -4.70
C SER A 68 5.24 -3.39 -5.92
N TYR A 69 4.53 -2.28 -5.92
CA TYR A 69 3.74 -1.79 -7.05
C TYR A 69 4.25 -0.42 -7.45
N TYR A 70 4.21 -0.13 -8.74
CA TYR A 70 4.57 1.18 -9.27
C TYR A 70 3.45 1.66 -10.18
N GLY A 71 3.08 2.93 -10.06
CA GLY A 71 2.02 3.50 -10.87
C GLY A 71 1.88 4.99 -10.68
N LYS A 72 0.74 5.54 -11.14
CA LYS A 72 0.41 6.94 -10.97
C LYS A 72 -0.79 7.06 -10.03
N ILE A 73 -0.67 7.91 -9.02
CA ILE A 73 -1.79 8.15 -8.10
C ILE A 73 -2.94 8.83 -8.86
N LYS A 74 -4.16 8.39 -8.56
CA LYS A 74 -5.38 9.05 -8.98
C LYS A 74 -6.21 9.37 -7.76
N MET A 75 -6.93 10.49 -7.82
CA MET A 75 -7.91 10.80 -6.79
C MET A 75 -8.95 9.67 -6.75
N TYR A 76 -9.24 9.18 -5.56
CA TYR A 76 -10.32 8.22 -5.37
C TYR A 76 -11.64 8.96 -5.62
N GLN A 77 -12.20 8.77 -6.81
CA GLN A 77 -13.55 9.20 -7.13
C GLN A 77 -14.48 8.13 -6.57
N GLY A 78 -14.90 8.30 -5.31
CA GLY A 78 -15.87 7.39 -4.69
C GLY A 78 -17.05 7.18 -5.61
N GLY A 79 -17.36 5.92 -5.94
CA GLY A 79 -18.53 5.58 -6.72
C GLY A 79 -19.78 6.11 -6.01
N ARG A 80 -20.56 6.94 -6.68
CA ARG A 80 -21.94 7.21 -6.24
C ARG A 80 -22.76 5.95 -6.55
N ASN A 81 -23.28 5.37 -5.48
CA ASN A 81 -24.29 4.30 -5.37
C ASN A 81 -23.83 2.88 -5.69
#